data_AF-A0A370NJW3-F1
#
_entry.id   AF-A0A370NJW3-F1
#
_cell.length_a   1.000
_cell.length_b   1.000
_cell.length_c   1.000
_cell.angle_alpha   90.00
_cell.angle_beta   90.00
_cell.angle_gamma   90.00
#
_symmetry.space_group_name_H-M   'P 1'
#
loop_
_entity.id
_entity.type
_entity.pdbx_description
1 polymer ?
#
loop_
_entity_poly.entity_id
_entity_poly.type
_entity_poly.pdbx_seq_one_letter_code
_entity_poly.pdbx_strand_id
1 'polypeptide(L)'
;MEQKTARLTLLIDPNKKAAFERLCAQQDLTASQVIRRLIRDYLAQHGVQYVPSGVDTDKAKAMGKERQPVGASSRRDAAPPAKRRATRRGA
;
A
#
# COMPACT_ATOMS: atom_id res chain seq x y z
N MET A 1 -8.11 -23.81 -19.36
CA MET A 1 -8.27 -22.88 -18.23
C MET A 1 -6.89 -22.32 -17.92
N GLU A 2 -6.65 -21.04 -18.19
CA GLU A 2 -5.37 -20.39 -17.91
C GLU A 2 -5.09 -20.40 -16.40
N GLN A 3 -3.94 -20.94 -16.02
CA GLN A 3 -3.51 -21.11 -14.64
C GLN A 3 -3.07 -19.76 -14.04
N LYS A 4 -4.03 -18.91 -13.67
CA LYS A 4 -3.78 -17.61 -12.99
C LYS A 4 -3.45 -17.77 -11.50
N THR A 5 -3.47 -19.00 -10.98
CA THR A 5 -3.23 -19.29 -9.57
C THR A 5 -2.19 -20.40 -9.42
N ALA A 6 -1.31 -20.24 -8.42
CA ALA A 6 -0.32 -21.23 -8.04
C ALA A 6 -0.44 -21.54 -6.53
N ARG A 7 -0.07 -22.75 -6.12
CA ARG A 7 -0.05 -23.17 -4.71
C ARG A 7 1.37 -23.04 -4.16
N LEU A 8 1.50 -22.40 -3.00
CA LEU A 8 2.74 -22.32 -2.24
C LEU A 8 2.60 -23.18 -0.97
N THR A 9 3.39 -24.24 -0.86
CA THR A 9 3.42 -25.12 0.31
C THR A 9 4.69 -24.85 1.11
N LEU A 10 4.56 -24.65 2.41
CA LEU A 10 5.66 -24.33 3.33
C LEU A 10 5.59 -25.29 4.52
N LEU A 11 6.72 -25.89 4.89
CA LEU A 11 6.85 -26.65 6.12
C LEU A 11 7.32 -25.71 7.23
N ILE A 12 6.56 -25.64 8.31
CA ILE A 12 6.87 -24.83 9.49
C ILE A 12 6.60 -25.63 10.76
N ASP A 13 7.27 -25.26 11.84
CA ASP A 13 7.02 -25.83 13.16
C ASP A 13 5.52 -25.68 13.56
N PRO A 14 4.90 -26.73 14.14
CA PRO A 14 3.48 -26.71 14.49
C PRO A 14 3.13 -25.63 15.51
N ASN A 15 4.01 -25.36 16.48
CA ASN A 15 3.75 -24.33 17.50
C ASN A 15 3.80 -22.93 16.91
N LYS A 16 4.76 -22.68 15.99
CA LYS A 16 4.82 -21.42 15.23
C LYS A 16 3.58 -21.22 14.35
N LYS A 17 3.12 -22.27 13.65
CA LYS A 17 1.88 -22.23 12.87
C LYS A 17 0.70 -21.82 13.76
N ALA A 18 0.51 -22.50 14.89
CA ALA A 18 -0.58 -22.22 15.81
C ALA A 18 -0.52 -20.79 16.36
N ALA A 19 0.66 -20.33 16.77
CA ALA A 19 0.84 -18.97 17.26
C ALA A 19 0.51 -17.92 16.19
N PHE A 20 0.96 -18.12 14.95
CA PHE A 20 0.67 -17.23 13.83
C PHE A 20 -0.82 -17.19 13.48
N GLU A 21 -1.48 -18.34 13.43
CA GLU A 21 -2.92 -18.43 13.15
C GLU A 21 -3.76 -17.73 14.23
N ARG A 22 -3.41 -17.90 15.50
CA ARG A 22 -4.07 -17.18 16.60
C ARG A 22 -3.90 -15.66 16.47
N LEU A 23 -2.69 -15.20 16.15
CA LEU A 23 -2.42 -13.77 15.97
C LEU A 23 -3.25 -13.18 14.81
N CYS A 24 -3.38 -13.93 13.71
CA CYS A 24 -4.20 -13.51 12.57
C CYS A 24 -5.68 -13.46 12.95
N ALA A 25 -6.17 -14.47 13.69
CA ALA A 25 -7.56 -14.53 14.13
C ALA A 25 -7.95 -13.38 15.08
N GLN A 26 -7.03 -12.92 15.93
CA GLN A 26 -7.24 -11.76 16.80
C GLN A 26 -7.44 -10.44 16.02
N GLN A 27 -7.04 -10.41 14.76
CA GLN A 27 -7.13 -9.24 13.88
C GLN A 27 -8.16 -9.42 12.78
N ASP A 28 -9.01 -10.46 12.86
CA ASP A 28 -9.99 -10.83 11.83
C ASP A 28 -9.36 -11.07 10.44
N LEU A 29 -8.12 -11.57 10.42
CA LEU A 29 -7.38 -11.89 9.20
C LEU A 29 -7.12 -13.40 9.09
N THR A 30 -7.02 -13.90 7.86
CA THR A 30 -6.53 -15.26 7.60
C THR A 30 -5.02 -15.25 7.40
N ALA A 31 -4.34 -16.30 7.85
CA ALA A 31 -2.90 -16.50 7.62
C ALA A 31 -2.50 -16.31 6.14
N SER A 32 -3.35 -16.78 5.22
CA SER A 32 -3.11 -16.66 3.78
C SER A 32 -3.15 -15.21 3.27
N GLN A 33 -3.96 -14.34 3.87
CA GLN A 33 -4.00 -12.91 3.50
C GLN A 33 -2.73 -12.21 3.96
N VAL A 34 -2.31 -12.48 5.21
CA VAL A 34 -1.08 -11.89 5.79
C VAL A 34 0.14 -12.34 5.00
N ILE A 35 0.30 -13.63 4.72
CA ILE A 35 1.43 -14.16 3.94
C ILE A 35 1.48 -13.52 2.54
N ARG A 36 0.34 -13.38 1.85
CA ARG A 36 0.32 -12.72 0.54
C ARG A 36 0.75 -11.25 0.61
N ARG A 37 0.40 -10.54 1.69
CA ARG A 37 0.86 -9.16 1.92
C ARG A 37 2.36 -9.13 2.15
N LEU A 38 2.88 -10.00 3.02
CA LEU A 38 4.31 -10.14 3.31
C LEU A 38 5.12 -10.42 2.05
N ILE A 39 4.66 -11.31 1.16
CA ILE A 39 5.33 -11.59 -0.11
C ILE A 39 5.43 -10.33 -0.97
N ARG A 40 4.33 -9.57 -1.12
CA ARG A 40 4.34 -8.34 -1.92
C ARG A 40 5.29 -7.29 -1.34
N ASP A 41 5.23 -7.08 -0.03
CA ASP A 41 6.06 -6.08 0.64
C ASP A 41 7.55 -6.48 0.59
N TYR A 42 7.86 -7.77 0.73
CA TYR A 42 9.22 -8.30 0.62
C TYR A 42 9.79 -8.11 -0.79
N LEU A 43 9.03 -8.44 -1.84
CA LEU A 43 9.46 -8.18 -3.23
C LEU A 43 9.74 -6.70 -3.47
N ALA A 44 8.86 -5.82 -2.96
CA ALA A 44 9.03 -4.36 -3.09
C ALA A 44 10.29 -3.86 -2.35
N GLN A 45 10.55 -4.35 -1.14
CA GLN A 45 11.75 -4.01 -0.37
C GLN A 45 13.05 -4.40 -1.08
N HIS A 46 13.03 -5.48 -1.86
CA HIS A 46 14.16 -5.94 -2.66
C HIS A 46 14.18 -5.40 -4.10
N GLY A 47 13.27 -4.48 -4.46
CA GLY A 47 13.21 -3.87 -5.79
C GLY A 47 12.79 -4.83 -6.91
N VAL A 48 12.18 -5.97 -6.57
CA VAL A 48 11.75 -6.96 -7.56
C VAL A 48 10.39 -6.56 -8.11
N GLN A 49 10.33 -6.25 -9.40
CA GLN A 49 9.06 -5.99 -10.09
C GLN A 49 8.32 -7.31 -10.36
N TYR A 50 7.05 -7.38 -9.94
CA TYR A 50 6.17 -8.52 -10.17
C TYR A 50 5.04 -8.14 -11.12
N VAL A 51 4.89 -8.91 -12.20
CA VAL A 51 3.77 -8.80 -13.14
C VAL A 51 2.80 -9.96 -12.89
N PRO A 52 1.52 -9.69 -12.57
CA PRO A 52 0.54 -10.75 -12.33
C PRO A 52 0.32 -11.63 -13.56
N SER A 53 0.30 -12.95 -13.37
CA SER A 53 0.00 -13.90 -14.44
C SER A 53 -1.44 -13.70 -14.94
N GLY A 54 -1.60 -13.20 -16.16
CA GLY A 54 -2.90 -12.91 -16.76
C GLY A 54 -3.21 -11.43 -17.00
N VAL A 55 -2.23 -10.52 -16.81
CA VAL A 55 -2.27 -9.22 -17.49
C VAL A 55 -1.61 -9.38 -18.86
N ASP A 56 -2.32 -9.06 -19.94
CA ASP A 56 -1.72 -8.91 -21.27
C ASP A 56 -0.64 -7.82 -21.17
N THR A 57 0.62 -8.24 -21.17
CA THR A 57 1.79 -7.34 -21.03
C THR A 57 1.83 -6.28 -22.14
N ASP A 58 1.18 -6.54 -23.28
CA ASP A 58 0.95 -5.59 -24.38
C ASP A 58 0.06 -4.39 -23.99
N LYS A 59 -0.97 -4.57 -23.15
CA LYS A 59 -1.81 -3.45 -22.68
C LYS A 59 -1.20 -2.70 -21.49
N ALA A 60 -0.45 -3.37 -20.63
CA ALA A 60 0.19 -2.76 -19.47
C ALA A 60 1.32 -1.78 -19.87
N LYS A 61 2.05 -2.07 -20.94
CA LYS A 61 3.08 -1.17 -21.50
C LYS A 61 2.49 0.12 -22.10
N ALA A 62 1.25 0.08 -22.60
CA ALA A 62 0.54 1.25 -23.12
C ALA A 62 0.07 2.21 -22.01
N MET A 63 -0.32 1.70 -20.84
CA MET A 63 -0.77 2.53 -19.71
C MET A 63 0.38 3.01 -18.80
N GLY A 64 1.56 2.38 -18.89
CA GLY A 64 2.77 2.77 -18.14
C GLY A 64 3.51 3.99 -18.70
N LYS A 65 3.09 4.57 -19.83
CA LYS A 65 3.73 5.76 -20.41
C LYS A 65 3.16 7.10 -19.92
N GLU A 66 2.12 7.09 -19.10
CA GLU A 66 1.49 8.34 -18.63
C GLU A 66 1.20 8.34 -17.13
N ARG A 67 2.24 8.12 -16.32
CA ARG A 67 2.33 8.72 -14.98
C ARG A 67 3.76 9.18 -14.75
N GLN A 68 4.12 10.29 -15.41
CA GLN A 68 5.28 11.07 -15.03
C GLN A 68 5.01 11.82 -13.70
N PRO A 69 6.08 12.17 -12.97
CA PRO A 69 6.10 12.19 -11.52
C PRO A 69 5.55 13.49 -10.92
N VAL A 70 5.13 13.36 -9.67
CA VAL A 70 4.92 14.45 -8.73
C VAL A 70 6.19 15.29 -8.57
N GLY A 71 6.10 16.60 -8.89
CA GLY A 71 6.91 17.65 -8.25
C GLY A 71 7.62 18.65 -9.18
N ALA A 72 7.06 19.85 -9.30
CA ALA A 72 7.85 21.08 -9.49
C ALA A 72 7.15 22.28 -8.83
N SER A 73 7.80 22.78 -7.78
CA SER A 73 7.56 23.96 -6.95
C SER A 73 7.00 25.20 -7.65
N SER A 74 6.08 25.92 -6.99
CA SER A 74 5.86 27.35 -7.24
C SER A 74 5.14 28.04 -6.08
N ARG A 75 5.94 28.75 -5.25
CA ARG A 75 5.64 30.00 -4.49
C ARG A 75 4.72 29.82 -3.26
N ARG A 76 5.22 29.75 -2.02
CA ARG A 76 5.67 30.88 -1.16
C ARG A 76 4.93 32.21 -1.40
N ASP A 77 4.37 32.72 -0.30
CA ASP A 77 3.81 34.06 -0.04
C ASP A 77 2.31 34.31 -0.26
N ALA A 78 1.52 34.15 0.81
CA ALA A 78 0.50 35.12 1.24
C ALA A 78 0.04 34.83 2.69
N ALA A 79 0.18 35.83 3.57
CA ALA A 79 -0.02 35.81 5.01
C ALA A 79 -1.46 35.50 5.49
N PRO A 80 -1.65 35.03 6.75
CA PRO A 80 -2.99 34.82 7.31
C PRO A 80 -3.66 36.14 7.75
N PRO A 81 -4.98 36.33 7.54
CA PRO A 81 -5.67 37.53 8.02
C PRO A 81 -5.95 37.44 9.52
N ALA A 82 -5.40 38.39 10.28
CA ALA A 82 -5.64 38.57 11.71
C ALA A 82 -7.07 39.08 11.98
N LYS A 83 -7.94 38.24 12.56
CA LYS A 83 -9.19 38.70 13.16
C LYS A 83 -8.92 39.24 14.56
N ARG A 84 -8.75 40.56 14.70
CA ARG A 84 -8.80 41.24 16.01
C ARG A 84 -10.25 41.59 16.36
N ARG A 85 -10.81 40.83 17.28
CA ARG A 85 -12.02 41.13 18.04
C ARG A 85 -11.68 42.23 19.06
N ALA A 86 -12.13 43.45 18.85
CA ALA A 86 -12.05 44.53 19.84
C ALA A 86 -13.41 44.73 20.51
N THR A 87 -13.36 44.75 21.83
CA THR A 87 -14.46 44.90 22.78
C THR A 87 -14.91 46.37 22.92
N ARG A 88 -16.17 46.50 23.37
CA ARG A 88 -16.86 47.70 23.88
C ARG A 88 -15.99 48.64 24.75
N ARG A 89 -16.12 49.96 24.55
CA ARG A 89 -16.45 51.00 25.60
C ARG A 89 -16.40 52.43 25.04
N GLY A 90 -17.46 53.20 25.29
CA GLY A 90 -17.40 54.61 25.72
C GLY A 90 -17.54 55.72 24.68
N ALA A 91 -18.76 56.22 24.51
CA ALA A 91 -19.10 57.64 24.58
C ALA A 91 -20.60 57.74 24.96
#